data_AF-A0A918C1R3-F1
#
_entry.id   AF-A0A918C1R3-F1
#
_cell.length_a   1.000
_cell.length_b   1.000
_cell.length_c   1.000
_cell.angle_alpha   90.00
_cell.angle_beta   90.00
_cell.angle_gamma   90.00
#
_symmetry.space_group_name_H-M   'P 1'
#
loop_
_entity.id
_entity.type
_entity.pdbx_description
1 polymer ?
#
loop_
_entity_poly.entity_id
_entity_poly.type
_entity_poly.pdbx_seq_one_letter_code
_entity_poly.pdbx_strand_id
1 'polypeptide(L)'
;MSRGVAPTLLEALWQERRPSGPPIAHTFRTTYADHWVRFHSLPGSKRYPESEDEYAIVLDRYNTVLDDLFADTDVFVVTMDWSNTPTGPAGYPTPRQELHPDGIHWWTEPDVDDFDPEFHTYTRLYADRRPWRPGCVDDLLRAVADEAVVEVFITDTNLRRIHHPYDGGADIILTTPAERDELRDRHADWLSSHPAGL
;
A
#
# COMPACT_ATOMS: atom_id res chain seq x y z
N MET A 1 18.20 -11.18 -12.03
CA MET A 1 18.64 -11.49 -10.65
C MET A 1 18.01 -10.45 -9.75
N SER A 2 16.94 -10.80 -9.04
CA SER A 2 16.30 -9.90 -8.07
C SER A 2 17.32 -9.52 -7.00
N ARG A 3 17.49 -8.22 -6.74
CA ARG A 3 18.27 -7.75 -5.59
C ARG A 3 17.42 -8.04 -4.35
N GLY A 4 17.67 -9.18 -3.72
CA GLY A 4 16.84 -9.66 -2.61
C GLY A 4 16.68 -8.62 -1.49
N VAL A 5 15.49 -8.57 -0.91
CA VAL A 5 15.21 -7.84 0.33
C VAL A 5 15.85 -8.60 1.48
N ALA A 6 16.62 -7.92 2.33
CA ALA A 6 17.08 -8.47 3.61
C ALA A 6 16.07 -8.07 4.69
N PRO A 7 15.21 -8.97 5.19
CA PRO A 7 14.09 -8.60 6.07
C PRO A 7 14.53 -7.82 7.31
N THR A 8 15.58 -8.28 7.99
CA THR A 8 16.10 -7.64 9.20
C THR A 8 16.63 -6.22 8.95
N LEU A 9 17.19 -5.95 7.77
CA LEU A 9 17.63 -4.60 7.40
C LEU A 9 16.43 -3.70 7.10
N LEU A 10 15.40 -4.23 6.46
CA LEU A 10 14.19 -3.49 6.15
C LEU A 10 13.37 -3.16 7.41
N GLU A 11 13.27 -4.10 8.35
CA GLU A 11 12.72 -3.87 9.69
C GLU A 11 13.47 -2.74 10.43
N ALA A 12 14.80 -2.80 10.49
CA ALA A 12 15.61 -1.77 11.14
C ALA A 12 15.43 -0.40 10.47
N LEU A 13 15.37 -0.37 9.14
CA LEU A 13 15.12 0.86 8.39
C LEU A 13 13.72 1.44 8.68
N TRP A 14 12.69 0.58 8.79
CA TRP A 14 11.35 1.02 9.18
C TRP A 14 11.35 1.64 10.56
N GLN A 15 11.96 0.96 11.55
CA GLN A 15 12.05 1.48 12.91
C GLN A 15 12.81 2.82 12.99
N GLU A 16 13.85 3.02 12.17
CA GLU A 16 14.57 4.29 12.09
C GLU A 16 13.71 5.42 11.46
N ARG A 17 13.01 5.12 10.35
CA ARG A 17 12.33 6.13 9.51
C ARG A 17 10.91 6.43 9.95
N ARG A 18 10.24 5.46 10.57
CA ARG A 18 8.81 5.43 10.89
C ARG A 18 8.58 4.88 12.31
N PRO A 19 9.16 5.49 13.36
CA PRO A 19 9.09 4.95 14.72
C PRO A 19 7.69 4.99 15.35
N SER A 20 6.73 5.66 14.72
CA SER A 20 5.39 5.91 15.26
C SER A 20 4.46 4.70 15.24
N GLY A 21 4.84 3.59 14.63
CA GLY A 21 4.01 2.38 14.61
C GLY A 21 4.44 1.32 13.60
N PRO A 22 3.73 0.18 13.58
CA PRO A 22 4.00 -0.89 12.63
C PRO A 22 3.69 -0.48 11.19
N PRO A 23 4.19 -1.21 10.17
CA PRO A 23 3.92 -0.95 8.75
C PRO A 23 2.50 -1.34 8.30
N ILE A 24 1.48 -0.92 9.06
CA ILE A 24 0.07 -1.17 8.78
C ILE A 24 -0.52 0.06 8.07
N ALA A 25 -0.61 -0.05 6.75
CA ALA A 25 -1.00 0.99 5.81
C ALA A 25 -2.31 1.71 6.13
N HIS A 26 -3.37 1.01 6.56
CA HIS A 26 -4.65 1.67 6.86
C HIS A 26 -4.56 2.62 8.07
N THR A 27 -3.52 2.49 8.91
CA THR A 27 -3.28 3.39 10.06
C THR A 27 -2.55 4.68 9.66
N PHE A 28 -1.85 4.70 8.52
CA PHE A 28 -0.92 5.75 8.16
C PHE A 28 -1.56 7.13 8.01
N ARG A 29 -2.82 7.20 7.55
CA ARG A 29 -3.57 8.48 7.46
C ARG A 29 -3.70 9.18 8.82
N THR A 30 -3.79 8.42 9.90
CA THR A 30 -3.90 8.95 11.26
C THR A 30 -2.50 9.24 11.81
N THR A 31 -1.57 8.29 11.63
CA THR A 31 -0.20 8.38 12.16
C THR A 31 0.61 9.51 11.51
N TYR A 32 0.36 9.81 10.23
CA TYR A 32 1.09 10.81 9.43
C TYR A 32 0.15 11.85 8.81
N ALA A 33 -0.86 12.29 9.54
CA ALA A 33 -1.95 13.15 9.05
C ALA A 33 -1.47 14.41 8.31
N ASP A 34 -0.42 15.08 8.80
CA ASP A 34 0.12 16.30 8.16
C ASP A 34 0.83 16.04 6.83
N HIS A 35 1.18 14.78 6.55
CA HIS A 35 1.90 14.32 5.37
C HIS A 35 1.01 13.56 4.40
N TRP A 36 -0.27 13.41 4.74
CA TRP A 36 -1.22 12.56 4.06
C TRP A 36 -2.07 13.35 3.05
N VAL A 37 -2.35 12.71 1.92
CA VAL A 37 -3.37 13.10 0.93
C VAL A 37 -4.06 11.86 0.39
N ARG A 38 -5.34 11.99 0.04
CA ARG A 38 -6.15 10.94 -0.57
C ARG A 38 -6.60 11.31 -1.96
N PHE A 39 -6.55 10.35 -2.87
CA PHE A 39 -7.10 10.46 -4.23
C PHE A 39 -8.13 9.36 -4.48
N HIS A 40 -9.21 9.69 -5.18
CA HIS A 40 -10.18 8.70 -5.67
C HIS A 40 -9.69 8.07 -6.96
N SER A 41 -9.91 6.76 -7.08
CA SER A 41 -9.51 6.00 -8.26
C SER A 41 -10.46 6.17 -9.44
N LEU A 42 -11.71 6.56 -9.19
CA LEU A 42 -12.71 6.84 -10.22
C LEU A 42 -13.34 8.24 -10.08
N PRO A 43 -13.86 8.82 -11.18
CA PRO A 43 -14.63 10.06 -11.13
C PRO A 43 -15.84 9.97 -10.21
N GLY A 44 -16.21 11.09 -9.60
CA GLY A 44 -17.39 11.17 -8.72
C GLY A 44 -17.28 10.31 -7.45
N SER A 45 -16.06 9.95 -7.05
CA SER A 45 -15.80 9.08 -5.89
C SER A 45 -16.48 7.71 -5.98
N LYS A 46 -16.71 7.21 -7.21
CA LYS A 46 -17.19 5.83 -7.41
C LYS A 46 -16.16 4.86 -6.81
N ARG A 47 -16.66 3.87 -6.07
CA ARG A 47 -15.80 2.95 -5.31
C ARG A 47 -15.26 1.80 -6.15
N TYR A 48 -16.12 1.09 -6.87
CA TYR A 48 -15.75 -0.12 -7.61
C TYR A 48 -15.84 0.10 -9.12
N PRO A 49 -14.83 -0.33 -9.89
CA PRO A 49 -14.95 -0.44 -11.34
C PRO A 49 -15.94 -1.57 -11.71
N GLU A 50 -16.74 -1.34 -12.74
CA GLU A 50 -17.77 -2.28 -13.25
C GLU A 50 -17.54 -2.61 -14.74
N SER A 51 -16.52 -2.02 -15.36
CA SER A 51 -16.15 -2.23 -16.76
C SER A 51 -14.63 -2.09 -16.96
N GLU A 52 -14.12 -2.64 -18.06
CA GLU A 52 -12.70 -2.50 -18.43
C GLU A 52 -12.28 -1.05 -18.64
N ASP A 53 -13.18 -0.18 -19.12
CA ASP A 53 -12.92 1.25 -19.27
C ASP A 53 -12.73 1.91 -17.89
N GLU A 54 -13.47 1.48 -16.88
CA GLU A 54 -13.29 1.97 -15.50
C GLU A 54 -12.01 1.41 -14.86
N TYR A 55 -11.66 0.14 -15.10
CA TYR A 55 -10.37 -0.39 -14.68
C TYR A 55 -9.22 0.39 -15.33
N ALA A 56 -9.32 0.74 -16.62
CA ALA A 56 -8.30 1.55 -17.28
C ALA A 56 -8.11 2.90 -16.58
N ILE A 57 -9.18 3.56 -16.12
CA ILE A 57 -9.11 4.80 -15.35
C ILE A 57 -8.43 4.58 -13.99
N VAL A 58 -8.82 3.52 -13.25
CA VAL A 58 -8.23 3.19 -11.95
C VAL A 58 -6.71 2.97 -12.09
N LEU A 59 -6.30 2.13 -13.05
CA LEU A 59 -4.91 1.80 -13.29
C LEU A 59 -4.12 3.02 -13.77
N ASP A 60 -4.69 3.85 -14.64
CA ASP A 60 -4.07 5.10 -15.10
C ASP A 60 -3.79 6.06 -13.93
N ARG A 61 -4.78 6.29 -13.05
CA ARG A 61 -4.59 7.17 -11.88
C ARG A 61 -3.55 6.62 -10.91
N TYR A 62 -3.62 5.33 -10.56
CA TYR A 62 -2.63 4.72 -9.66
C TYR A 62 -1.23 4.76 -10.25
N ASN A 63 -1.06 4.36 -11.52
CA ASN A 63 0.26 4.43 -12.16
C ASN A 63 0.77 5.86 -12.27
N THR A 64 -0.09 6.85 -12.54
CA THR A 64 0.31 8.26 -12.58
C THR A 64 0.87 8.74 -11.24
N VAL A 65 0.19 8.44 -10.13
CA VAL A 65 0.71 8.82 -8.80
C VAL A 65 1.98 8.03 -8.46
N LEU A 66 2.04 6.73 -8.77
CA LEU A 66 3.24 5.93 -8.54
C LEU A 66 4.44 6.44 -9.36
N ASP A 67 4.22 6.89 -10.59
CA ASP A 67 5.28 7.45 -11.44
C ASP A 67 5.77 8.79 -10.91
N ASP A 68 4.86 9.67 -10.48
CA ASP A 68 5.19 10.93 -9.80
C ASP A 68 6.08 10.72 -8.55
N LEU A 69 5.92 9.60 -7.85
CA LEU A 69 6.65 9.28 -6.63
C LEU A 69 7.97 8.54 -6.88
N PHE A 70 8.00 7.65 -7.89
CA PHE A 70 8.99 6.58 -7.99
C PHE A 70 9.63 6.42 -9.37
N ALA A 71 9.34 7.28 -10.34
CA ALA A 71 9.98 7.26 -11.66
C ALA A 71 11.51 7.08 -11.57
N ASP A 72 12.05 6.17 -12.38
CA ASP A 72 13.47 5.82 -12.45
C ASP A 72 14.12 5.32 -11.14
N THR A 73 13.31 4.86 -10.18
CA THR A 73 13.81 4.29 -8.91
C THR A 73 13.44 2.81 -8.74
N ASP A 74 14.05 2.17 -7.74
CA ASP A 74 13.54 0.90 -7.22
C ASP A 74 12.49 1.18 -6.14
N VAL A 75 11.47 0.33 -6.08
CA VAL A 75 10.42 0.35 -5.04
C VAL A 75 10.41 -0.94 -4.25
N PHE A 76 9.89 -0.85 -3.03
CA PHE A 76 9.36 -2.00 -2.33
C PHE A 76 7.86 -2.12 -2.61
N VAL A 77 7.42 -3.31 -3.01
CA VAL A 77 5.99 -3.67 -3.06
C VAL A 77 5.70 -4.51 -1.84
N VAL A 78 4.69 -4.12 -1.06
CA VAL A 78 4.31 -4.78 0.18
C VAL A 78 2.87 -5.25 0.09
N THR A 79 2.65 -6.52 0.43
CA THR A 79 1.31 -7.15 0.49
C THR A 79 1.13 -7.85 1.82
N MET A 80 -0.11 -8.00 2.29
CA MET A 80 -0.38 -8.71 3.53
C MET A 80 -1.00 -10.11 3.34
N ASP A 81 -0.95 -10.89 4.40
CA ASP A 81 -1.82 -12.04 4.69
C ASP A 81 -2.07 -12.11 6.21
N TRP A 82 -2.99 -12.96 6.66
CA TRP A 82 -3.18 -13.26 8.07
C TRP A 82 -2.62 -14.62 8.45
N SER A 83 -2.40 -14.84 9.74
CA SER A 83 -2.20 -16.17 10.32
C SER A 83 -2.80 -16.22 11.72
N ASN A 84 -3.19 -17.41 12.17
CA ASN A 84 -3.66 -17.65 13.54
C ASN A 84 -2.51 -17.82 14.54
N THR A 85 -1.27 -17.88 14.06
CA THR A 85 -0.07 -17.97 14.91
C THR A 85 1.06 -17.12 14.34
N PRO A 86 2.05 -16.69 15.14
CA PRO A 86 3.11 -15.79 14.66
C PRO A 86 3.92 -16.37 13.49
N THR A 87 4.07 -17.69 13.44
CA THR A 87 4.88 -18.42 12.44
C THR A 87 4.07 -19.42 11.62
N GLY A 88 2.75 -19.35 11.68
CA GLY A 88 1.85 -20.31 11.03
C GLY A 88 1.80 -20.16 9.51
N PRO A 89 1.01 -21.00 8.83
CA PRO A 89 0.71 -20.78 7.43
C PRO A 89 -0.10 -19.49 7.25
N ALA A 90 -0.07 -19.00 6.02
CA ALA A 90 -1.00 -18.00 5.50
C ALA A 90 -2.45 -18.49 5.66
N GLY A 91 -3.35 -17.61 6.10
CA GLY A 91 -4.79 -17.86 6.19
C GLY A 91 -5.47 -17.77 4.82
N TYR A 92 -5.08 -16.78 4.01
CA TYR A 92 -5.64 -16.53 2.68
C TYR A 92 -4.51 -16.27 1.66
N PRO A 93 -3.73 -17.31 1.32
CA PRO A 93 -2.53 -17.14 0.49
C PRO A 93 -2.82 -16.67 -0.94
N THR A 94 -4.01 -16.93 -1.47
CA THR A 94 -4.42 -16.58 -2.84
C THR A 94 -5.46 -15.44 -2.77
N PRO A 95 -5.39 -14.44 -3.66
CA PRO A 95 -4.51 -14.33 -4.83
C PRO A 95 -3.12 -13.73 -4.55
N ARG A 96 -2.81 -13.37 -3.30
CA ARG A 96 -1.56 -12.69 -2.93
C ARG A 96 -0.29 -13.42 -3.39
N GLN A 97 -0.18 -14.73 -3.20
CA GLN A 97 1.00 -15.53 -3.61
C GLN A 97 1.15 -15.59 -5.13
N GLU A 98 0.06 -15.55 -5.89
CA GLU A 98 0.08 -15.58 -7.35
C GLU A 98 0.48 -14.21 -7.92
N LEU A 99 -0.02 -13.13 -7.32
CA LEU A 99 0.24 -11.75 -7.73
C LEU A 99 1.56 -11.19 -7.18
N HIS A 100 2.05 -11.74 -6.07
CA HIS A 100 3.30 -11.35 -5.42
C HIS A 100 4.13 -12.59 -5.01
N PRO A 101 4.63 -13.38 -5.98
CA PRO A 101 5.33 -14.64 -5.73
C PRO A 101 6.73 -14.45 -5.15
N ASP A 102 7.39 -13.33 -5.47
CA ASP A 102 8.74 -13.00 -4.99
C ASP A 102 8.73 -12.32 -3.61
N GLY A 103 7.55 -12.11 -3.02
CA GLY A 103 7.38 -11.47 -1.72
C GLY A 103 7.97 -12.32 -0.59
N ILE A 104 9.00 -11.80 0.08
CA ILE A 104 9.63 -12.43 1.23
C ILE A 104 8.95 -11.90 2.50
N HIS A 105 8.69 -12.78 3.47
CA HIS A 105 8.15 -12.37 4.77
C HIS A 105 9.07 -11.32 5.41
N TRP A 106 8.48 -10.17 5.77
CA TRP A 106 9.18 -9.00 6.29
C TRP A 106 8.73 -8.61 7.69
N TRP A 107 7.42 -8.66 8.00
CA TRP A 107 6.92 -8.22 9.30
C TRP A 107 5.80 -9.14 9.78
N THR A 108 5.67 -9.30 11.09
CA THR A 108 4.50 -9.90 11.73
C THR A 108 4.00 -8.95 12.80
N GLU A 109 2.79 -8.43 12.62
CA GLU A 109 2.11 -7.59 13.59
C GLU A 109 1.02 -8.40 14.30
N PRO A 110 1.07 -8.55 15.63
CA PRO A 110 0.02 -9.22 16.37
C PRO A 110 -1.22 -8.33 16.49
N ASP A 111 -2.39 -8.90 16.20
CA ASP A 111 -3.70 -8.34 16.55
C ASP A 111 -4.33 -9.29 17.59
N VAL A 112 -4.13 -8.92 18.85
CA VAL A 112 -4.40 -9.74 20.05
C VAL A 112 -5.30 -9.00 21.03
N ASP A 113 -6.13 -8.09 20.52
CA ASP A 113 -7.06 -7.30 21.33
C ASP A 113 -8.20 -8.16 21.92
N ASP A 114 -8.47 -9.33 21.32
CA ASP A 114 -9.42 -10.30 21.89
C ASP A 114 -8.83 -10.99 23.13
N PHE A 115 -9.66 -11.18 24.16
CA PHE A 115 -9.26 -11.87 25.39
C PHE A 115 -9.11 -13.38 25.19
N ASP A 116 -9.78 -13.95 24.19
CA ASP A 116 -9.66 -15.35 23.83
C ASP A 116 -8.51 -15.54 22.82
N PRO A 117 -7.44 -16.29 23.19
CA PRO A 117 -6.31 -16.54 22.29
C PRO A 117 -6.66 -17.25 20.99
N GLU A 118 -7.83 -17.90 20.90
CA GLU A 118 -8.28 -18.53 19.65
C GLU A 118 -8.66 -17.51 18.56
N PHE A 119 -8.99 -16.27 18.94
CA PHE A 119 -9.29 -15.18 18.01
C PHE A 119 -8.09 -14.27 17.77
N HIS A 120 -6.92 -14.58 18.33
CA HIS A 120 -5.68 -13.85 18.05
C HIS A 120 -5.28 -14.07 16.59
N THR A 121 -5.07 -12.96 15.89
CA THR A 121 -4.59 -12.99 14.51
C THR A 121 -3.26 -12.26 14.39
N TYR A 122 -2.55 -12.56 13.31
CA TYR A 122 -1.24 -12.01 13.04
C TYR A 122 -1.22 -11.51 11.60
N THR A 123 -1.14 -10.20 11.42
CA THR A 123 -0.92 -9.59 10.10
C THR A 123 0.51 -9.83 9.68
N ARG A 124 0.70 -10.47 8.53
CA ARG A 124 2.01 -10.82 7.97
C ARG A 124 2.25 -10.05 6.71
N LEU A 125 3.31 -9.24 6.69
CA LEU A 125 3.68 -8.45 5.54
C LEU A 125 4.79 -9.15 4.77
N TYR A 126 4.65 -9.12 3.45
CA TYR A 126 5.61 -9.67 2.49
C TYR A 126 6.09 -8.56 1.59
N ALA A 127 7.40 -8.45 1.42
CA ALA A 127 8.02 -7.41 0.62
C ALA A 127 8.94 -8.02 -0.44
N ASP A 128 8.91 -7.44 -1.64
CA ASP A 128 9.96 -7.61 -2.62
C ASP A 128 10.48 -6.25 -3.10
N ARG A 129 11.63 -6.27 -3.77
CA ARG A 129 12.23 -5.08 -4.38
C ARG A 129 12.26 -5.26 -5.88
N ARG A 130 11.76 -4.26 -6.61
CA ARG A 130 11.78 -4.26 -8.08
C ARG A 130 12.01 -2.85 -8.64
N PRO A 131 12.62 -2.72 -9.82
CA PRO A 131 12.65 -1.45 -10.54
C PRO A 131 11.22 -1.00 -10.87
N TRP A 132 10.87 0.24 -10.56
CA TRP A 132 9.57 0.78 -10.91
C TRP A 132 9.46 0.98 -12.42
N ARG A 133 8.31 0.57 -12.98
CA ARG A 133 7.86 0.90 -14.33
C ARG A 133 6.33 0.97 -14.31
N PRO A 134 5.70 1.96 -14.96
CA PRO A 134 4.25 1.94 -15.15
C PRO A 134 3.78 0.59 -15.69
N GLY A 135 2.75 0.03 -15.07
CA GLY A 135 2.20 -1.28 -15.43
C GLY A 135 2.79 -2.47 -14.68
N CYS A 136 3.91 -2.33 -13.97
CA CYS A 136 4.61 -3.50 -13.38
C CYS A 136 3.89 -4.15 -12.20
N VAL A 137 2.80 -3.55 -11.71
CA VAL A 137 1.97 -4.04 -10.60
C VAL A 137 0.47 -3.98 -10.93
N ASP A 138 0.08 -3.88 -12.20
CA ASP A 138 -1.33 -3.66 -12.59
C ASP A 138 -2.25 -4.80 -12.15
N ASP A 139 -1.81 -6.06 -12.25
CA ASP A 139 -2.61 -7.20 -11.80
C ASP A 139 -2.88 -7.13 -10.28
N LEU A 140 -1.88 -6.65 -9.51
CA LEU A 140 -2.03 -6.43 -8.06
C LEU A 140 -2.96 -5.25 -7.79
N LEU A 141 -2.80 -4.12 -8.49
CA LEU A 141 -3.65 -2.93 -8.34
C LEU A 141 -5.11 -3.22 -8.71
N ARG A 142 -5.34 -4.07 -9.72
CA ARG A 142 -6.67 -4.54 -10.08
C ARG A 142 -7.29 -5.37 -8.97
N ALA A 143 -6.53 -6.34 -8.42
CA ALA A 143 -6.99 -7.13 -7.29
C ALA A 143 -7.28 -6.28 -6.04
N VAL A 144 -6.55 -5.18 -5.83
CA VAL A 144 -6.83 -4.20 -4.78
C VAL A 144 -8.13 -3.45 -5.02
N ALA A 145 -8.40 -3.02 -6.26
CA ALA A 145 -9.65 -2.35 -6.62
C ALA A 145 -10.89 -3.24 -6.43
N ASP A 146 -10.70 -4.56 -6.53
CA ASP A 146 -11.72 -5.59 -6.31
C ASP A 146 -11.81 -6.05 -4.84
N GLU A 147 -11.01 -5.46 -3.94
CA GLU A 147 -10.88 -5.88 -2.52
C GLU A 147 -10.40 -7.35 -2.36
N ALA A 148 -9.87 -7.96 -3.42
CA ALA A 148 -9.35 -9.33 -3.42
C ALA A 148 -7.97 -9.43 -2.75
N VAL A 149 -7.22 -8.33 -2.70
CA VAL A 149 -6.02 -8.17 -1.87
C VAL A 149 -6.12 -6.82 -1.16
N VAL A 150 -5.95 -6.82 0.16
CA VAL A 150 -6.02 -5.62 0.99
C VAL A 150 -4.65 -5.29 1.59
N GLU A 151 -4.54 -4.14 2.25
CA GLU A 151 -3.32 -3.68 2.96
C GLU A 151 -2.05 -3.73 2.09
N VAL A 152 -2.21 -3.35 0.82
CA VAL A 152 -1.10 -3.22 -0.11
C VAL A 152 -0.50 -1.83 0.04
N PHE A 153 0.83 -1.72 0.00
CA PHE A 153 1.45 -0.42 -0.25
C PHE A 153 2.74 -0.55 -1.05
N ILE A 154 3.06 0.52 -1.76
CA ILE A 154 4.29 0.67 -2.53
C ILE A 154 5.07 1.83 -1.93
N THR A 155 6.37 1.67 -1.76
CA THR A 155 7.21 2.69 -1.13
C THR A 155 8.60 2.76 -1.76
N ASP A 156 9.24 3.93 -1.67
CA ASP A 156 10.63 4.07 -2.08
C ASP A 156 11.55 3.26 -1.17
N THR A 157 12.77 2.97 -1.65
CA THR A 157 13.73 2.18 -0.87
C THR A 157 14.23 2.83 0.43
N ASN A 158 13.87 4.08 0.74
CA ASN A 158 14.14 4.73 2.03
C ASN A 158 12.90 4.84 2.93
N LEU A 159 11.75 4.28 2.53
CA LEU A 159 10.49 4.25 3.31
C LEU A 159 9.92 5.65 3.63
N ARG A 160 10.15 6.64 2.76
CA ARG A 160 9.79 8.06 2.95
C ARG A 160 8.51 8.48 2.24
N ARG A 161 8.21 7.85 1.11
CA ARG A 161 6.97 8.03 0.36
C ARG A 161 6.26 6.71 0.28
N ILE A 162 4.96 6.72 0.54
CA ILE A 162 4.13 5.52 0.54
C ILE A 162 2.88 5.79 -0.29
N HIS A 163 2.57 4.88 -1.18
CA HIS A 163 1.32 4.80 -1.92
C HIS A 163 0.54 3.57 -1.43
N HIS A 164 -0.57 3.77 -0.73
CA HIS A 164 -1.44 2.73 -0.23
C HIS A 164 -2.75 2.71 -1.03
N PRO A 165 -2.86 1.89 -2.09
CA PRO A 165 -4.11 1.72 -2.81
C PRO A 165 -5.08 0.83 -2.01
N TYR A 166 -6.37 1.09 -2.21
CA TYR A 166 -7.49 0.27 -1.75
C TYR A 166 -8.65 0.45 -2.74
N ASP A 167 -9.80 -0.12 -2.43
CA ASP A 167 -10.99 0.00 -3.26
C ASP A 167 -11.57 1.43 -3.20
N GLY A 168 -11.68 2.07 -4.37
CA GLY A 168 -12.17 3.45 -4.50
C GLY A 168 -11.13 4.56 -4.34
N GLY A 169 -9.86 4.25 -4.04
CA GLY A 169 -8.82 5.27 -3.99
C GLY A 169 -7.49 4.81 -3.41
N ALA A 170 -6.62 5.79 -3.16
CA ALA A 170 -5.34 5.57 -2.52
C ALA A 170 -5.02 6.67 -1.51
N ASP A 171 -4.37 6.26 -0.42
CA ASP A 171 -3.77 7.15 0.57
C ASP A 171 -2.27 7.27 0.29
N ILE A 172 -1.79 8.51 0.18
CA ILE A 172 -0.39 8.82 -0.10
C ILE A 172 0.23 9.50 1.11
N ILE A 173 1.38 9.01 1.55
CA ILE A 173 2.16 9.59 2.65
C ILE A 173 3.46 10.15 2.07
N LEU A 174 3.69 11.45 2.25
CA LEU A 174 4.83 12.15 1.68
C LEU A 174 5.90 12.47 2.74
N THR A 175 7.06 12.91 2.27
CA THR A 175 8.18 13.24 3.16
C THR A 175 7.89 14.51 3.97
N THR A 176 7.16 15.47 3.39
CA THR A 176 6.84 16.76 4.02
C THR A 176 5.42 17.23 3.66
N PRO A 177 4.81 18.11 4.47
CA PRO A 177 3.53 18.74 4.12
C PRO A 177 3.56 19.55 2.83
N ALA A 178 4.70 20.19 2.51
CA ALA A 178 4.84 20.94 1.26
C ALA A 178 4.80 20.01 0.04
N GLU A 179 5.51 18.88 0.09
CA GLU A 179 5.46 17.86 -0.95
C GLU A 179 4.04 17.25 -1.10
N ARG A 180 3.34 17.05 0.03
CA ARG A 180 1.93 16.64 0.04
C ARG A 180 1.06 17.66 -0.69
N ASP A 181 1.21 18.95 -0.37
CA ASP A 181 0.42 20.03 -0.97
C ASP A 181 0.68 20.15 -2.48
N GLU A 182 1.94 20.01 -2.92
CA GLU A 182 2.30 20.01 -4.35
C GLU A 182 1.65 18.84 -5.11
N LEU A 183 1.68 17.63 -4.54
CA LEU A 183 1.04 16.46 -5.15
C LEU A 183 -0.49 16.61 -5.18
N ARG A 184 -1.08 17.10 -4.08
CA ARG A 184 -2.51 17.39 -3.99
C ARG A 184 -2.95 18.35 -5.09
N ASP A 185 -2.24 19.47 -5.25
CA ASP A 185 -2.63 20.53 -6.18
C ASP A 185 -2.46 20.10 -7.64
N ARG A 186 -1.49 19.23 -7.94
CA ARG A 186 -1.31 18.62 -9.26
C ARG A 186 -2.48 17.76 -9.70
N HIS A 187 -3.10 17.05 -8.76
CA HIS A 187 -4.17 16.07 -9.01
C HIS A 187 -5.49 16.48 -8.35
N ALA A 188 -5.76 17.80 -8.31
CA ALA A 188 -6.90 18.37 -7.59
C ALA A 188 -8.26 17.79 -8.04
N ASP A 189 -8.38 17.42 -9.32
CA ASP A 189 -9.60 16.85 -9.91
C ASP A 189 -9.92 15.43 -9.41
N TRP A 190 -9.00 14.79 -8.68
CA TRP A 190 -9.17 13.44 -8.13
C TRP A 190 -9.48 13.43 -6.64
N LEU A 191 -9.50 14.60 -6.01
CA LEU A 191 -9.83 14.75 -4.60
C LEU A 191 -11.34 14.54 -4.36
N SER A 192 -11.69 14.19 -3.13
CA SER A 192 -13.10 14.20 -2.72
C SER A 192 -13.66 15.62 -2.83
N SER A 193 -14.90 15.72 -3.31
CA SER A 193 -15.67 16.96 -3.19
C SER A 193 -16.14 17.22 -1.76
N HIS A 194 -16.02 16.23 -0.87
CA HIS A 194 -16.35 16.38 0.54
C HIS A 194 -15.26 17.20 1.26
N PRO A 195 -15.63 18.21 2.07
CA PRO A 195 -14.67 19.11 2.75
C PRO A 195 -13.66 18.40 3.66
N ALA A 196 -14.00 17.20 4.15
CA ALA A 196 -13.13 16.39 4.99
C ALA A 196 -12.14 15.50 4.20
N GLY A 197 -12.17 15.52 2.87
CA GLY A 197 -11.38 14.61 2.03
C GLY A 197 -11.80 13.14 2.15
N LEU A 198 -13.03 12.89 2.61
CA LEU A 198 -13.63 11.56 2.78
C LEU A 198 -14.46 11.16 1.56
#